data_AF-A0A352QQH5-F1
#
_entry.id   AF-A0A352QQH5-F1
#
_cell.length_a   1.000
_cell.length_b   1.000
_cell.length_c   1.000
_cell.angle_alpha   90.00
_cell.angle_beta   90.00
_cell.angle_gamma   90.00
#
_symmetry.space_group_name_H-M   'P 1'
#
loop_
_entity.id
_entity.type
_entity.pdbx_description
1 polymer ?
#
loop_
_entity_poly.entity_id
_entity_poly.type
_entity_poly.pdbx_seq_one_letter_code
_entity_poly.pdbx_strand_id
1 'polypeptide(L)'
;MSQKPTVGRIVHYVLPDGPSAGQHRPAIIVRTWDQPELPFSGTVQLQVFTDGQNDVAPGEPWSATKWISSATYSEEPQPRTWHWPERE
;
A
#
# COMPACT_ATOMS: atom_id res chain seq x y z
N MET A 1 -1.06 -7.16 -19.00
CA MET A 1 -0.16 -8.26 -18.58
C MET A 1 -0.18 -8.29 -17.05
N SER A 2 -0.51 -9.43 -16.43
CA SER A 2 -0.50 -9.53 -14.96
C SER A 2 0.95 -9.65 -14.49
N GLN A 3 1.47 -8.60 -13.84
CA GLN A 3 2.81 -8.61 -13.27
C GLN A 3 2.76 -9.21 -11.86
N LYS A 4 3.53 -10.28 -11.62
CA LYS A 4 3.58 -10.94 -10.30
C LYS A 4 4.22 -10.00 -9.25
N PRO A 5 3.59 -9.80 -8.07
CA PRO A 5 4.22 -9.07 -6.97
C PRO A 5 5.48 -9.79 -6.48
N THR A 6 6.54 -9.02 -6.20
CA THR A 6 7.81 -9.54 -5.66
C THR A 6 8.38 -8.54 -4.65
N VAL A 7 9.11 -9.05 -3.66
CA VAL A 7 9.76 -8.24 -2.62
C VAL A 7 10.74 -7.25 -3.26
N GLY A 8 10.77 -6.01 -2.77
CA GLY A 8 11.61 -4.92 -3.25
C GLY A 8 11.01 -4.08 -4.38
N ARG A 9 9.85 -4.46 -4.94
CA ARG A 9 9.16 -3.65 -5.95
C ARG A 9 8.43 -2.47 -5.32
N ILE A 10 8.49 -1.32 -5.99
CA ILE A 10 7.73 -0.12 -5.65
C ILE A 10 6.33 -0.20 -6.27
N VAL A 11 5.31 0.12 -5.47
CA VAL A 11 3.89 0.14 -5.83
C VAL A 11 3.23 1.41 -5.31
N HIS A 12 2.03 1.73 -5.81
CA HIS A 12 1.16 2.74 -5.20
C HIS A 12 0.25 2.07 -4.16
N TYR A 13 0.11 2.69 -2.99
CA TYR A 13 -0.87 2.32 -1.98
C TYR A 13 -1.86 3.47 -1.76
N VAL A 14 -3.15 3.16 -1.75
CA VAL A 14 -4.22 4.16 -1.56
C VAL A 14 -4.52 4.32 -0.08
N LEU A 15 -4.24 5.52 0.46
CA LEU A 15 -4.47 5.82 1.88
C LEU A 15 -5.97 5.69 2.22
N PRO A 16 -6.34 4.92 3.26
CA PRO A 16 -7.75 4.74 3.60
C PRO A 16 -8.34 5.81 4.51
N ASP A 17 -7.48 6.59 5.16
CA ASP A 17 -7.80 7.44 6.29
C ASP A 17 -6.90 8.69 6.32
N GLY A 18 -7.26 9.65 7.16
CA GLY A 18 -6.53 10.91 7.34
C GLY A 18 -6.86 11.99 6.29
N PRO A 19 -6.21 13.16 6.38
CA PRO A 19 -6.46 14.28 5.48
C PRO A 19 -6.19 13.98 3.99
N SER A 20 -5.30 13.01 3.73
CA SER A 20 -4.92 12.55 2.39
C SER A 20 -5.61 11.24 1.98
N ALA A 21 -6.72 10.86 2.61
CA ALA A 21 -7.48 9.67 2.23
C ALA A 21 -7.84 9.68 0.73
N GLY A 22 -7.69 8.52 0.08
CA GLY A 22 -7.87 8.35 -1.36
C GLY A 22 -6.66 8.71 -2.21
N GLN A 23 -5.63 9.37 -1.66
CA GLN A 23 -4.39 9.65 -2.38
C GLN A 23 -3.43 8.45 -2.38
N HIS A 24 -2.50 8.46 -3.34
CA HIS A 24 -1.46 7.45 -3.44
C HIS A 24 -0.24 7.82 -2.61
N ARG A 25 0.40 6.81 -2.01
CA ARG A 25 1.76 6.89 -1.48
C ARG A 25 2.62 5.78 -2.07
N PRO A 26 3.91 6.06 -2.37
CA PRO A 26 4.81 5.02 -2.80
C PRO A 26 5.03 4.04 -1.64
N ALA A 27 5.07 2.76 -1.97
CA ALA A 27 5.32 1.70 -1.00
C ALA A 27 6.23 0.63 -1.60
N ILE A 28 7.02 -0.03 -0.76
CA ILE A 28 7.82 -1.19 -1.16
C ILE A 28 7.14 -2.46 -0.65
N ILE A 29 7.01 -3.46 -1.53
CA ILE A 29 6.62 -4.80 -1.13
C ILE A 29 7.74 -5.40 -0.28
N VAL A 30 7.45 -5.71 0.98
CA VAL A 30 8.41 -6.35 1.90
C VAL A 30 8.14 -7.84 2.10
N ARG A 31 6.93 -8.31 1.73
CA ARG A 31 6.54 -9.72 1.75
C ARG A 31 5.37 -9.98 0.80
N THR A 32 5.30 -11.16 0.20
CA THR A 32 4.12 -11.67 -0.52
C THR A 32 3.49 -12.81 0.25
N TRP A 33 2.16 -12.93 0.17
CA TRP A 33 1.39 -14.00 0.79
C TRP A 33 0.84 -14.93 -0.29
N ASP A 34 1.63 -15.90 -0.75
CA ASP A 34 1.27 -16.81 -1.85
C ASP A 34 0.81 -18.19 -1.34
N GLN A 35 0.12 -18.25 -0.19
CA GLN A 35 -0.31 -19.50 0.47
C GLN A 35 -1.82 -19.69 0.30
N PRO A 36 -2.30 -20.51 -0.67
CA PRO A 36 -3.72 -20.63 -1.03
C PRO A 36 -4.67 -20.95 0.12
N GLU A 37 -4.16 -21.62 1.16
CA GLU A 37 -4.88 -22.05 2.35
C GLU A 37 -5.14 -20.93 3.36
N LEU A 38 -4.47 -19.77 3.22
CA LEU A 38 -4.62 -18.64 4.13
C LEU A 38 -5.64 -17.63 3.62
N PRO A 39 -6.45 -17.01 4.51
CA PRO A 39 -7.48 -16.05 4.10
C PRO A 39 -6.94 -14.76 3.48
N PHE A 40 -5.63 -14.54 3.54
CA PHE A 40 -4.91 -13.39 2.99
C PHE A 40 -3.99 -13.77 1.82
N SER A 41 -4.18 -14.96 1.22
CA SER A 41 -3.49 -15.35 -0.01
C SER A 41 -3.73 -14.33 -1.12
N GLY A 42 -2.70 -14.01 -1.91
CA GLY A 42 -2.74 -13.01 -2.96
C GLY A 42 -2.60 -11.56 -2.48
N THR A 43 -2.41 -11.33 -1.18
CA THR A 43 -2.07 -10.00 -0.63
C THR A 43 -0.57 -9.81 -0.48
N VAL A 44 -0.16 -8.57 -0.22
CA VAL A 44 1.25 -8.22 0.06
C VAL A 44 1.37 -7.46 1.36
N GLN A 45 2.56 -7.51 1.96
CA GLN A 45 2.95 -6.61 3.03
C GLN A 45 3.73 -5.43 2.44
N LEU A 46 3.42 -4.22 2.89
CA LEU A 46 3.99 -2.98 2.40
C LEU A 46 4.65 -2.18 3.50
N GLN A 47 5.79 -1.57 3.17
CA GLN A 47 6.29 -0.38 3.84
C GLN A 47 5.91 0.83 3.00
N VAL A 48 4.96 1.62 3.46
CA VAL A 48 4.45 2.82 2.78
C VAL A 48 5.22 4.05 3.25
N PHE A 49 5.69 4.89 2.34
CA PHE A 49 6.35 6.16 2.66
C PHE A 49 5.32 7.29 2.71
N THR A 50 5.19 7.94 3.85
CA THR A 50 4.16 8.95 4.09
C THR A 50 4.69 10.37 3.82
N ASP A 51 3.77 11.29 3.54
CA ASP A 51 4.03 12.70 3.30
C ASP A 51 3.86 13.54 4.58
N GLY A 52 4.64 13.22 5.61
CA GLY A 52 4.67 14.06 6.79
C GLY A 52 3.33 14.17 7.52
N GLN A 53 3.11 15.36 8.08
CA GLN A 53 1.87 15.73 8.77
C GLN A 53 0.65 15.82 7.82
N ASN A 54 0.83 15.73 6.50
CA ASN A 54 -0.30 15.75 5.55
C ASN A 54 -1.09 14.44 5.54
N ASP A 55 -0.52 13.36 6.10
CA ASP A 55 -1.13 12.02 6.09
C ASP A 55 -1.80 11.63 7.41
N VAL A 56 -1.63 12.43 8.46
CA VAL A 56 -2.15 12.13 9.80
C VAL A 56 -3.12 13.22 10.26
N ALA A 57 -4.02 12.90 11.18
CA ALA A 57 -4.94 13.90 11.72
C ALA A 57 -4.20 14.95 12.56
N PRO A 58 -4.72 16.19 12.69
CA PRO A 58 -4.09 17.21 13.51
C PRO A 58 -3.83 16.72 14.95
N GLY A 59 -2.57 16.80 15.39
CA GLY A 59 -2.16 16.38 16.73
C GLY A 59 -1.77 14.90 16.85
N GLU A 60 -1.89 14.10 15.80
CA GLU A 60 -1.40 12.72 15.79
C GLU A 60 0.11 12.65 15.55
N PRO A 61 0.81 11.67 16.16
CA PRO A 61 2.21 11.44 15.88
C PRO A 61 2.39 10.92 14.45
N TRP A 62 3.33 11.51 13.73
CA TRP A 62 3.72 11.09 12.39
C TRP A 62 4.91 10.13 12.41
N SER A 63 4.92 9.19 11.45
CA SER A 63 6.07 8.37 11.10
C SER A 63 6.29 8.44 9.60
N ALA A 64 7.54 8.59 9.17
CA ALA A 64 7.94 8.60 7.76
C ALA A 64 7.55 7.33 7.01
N THR A 65 7.30 6.24 7.74
CA THR A 65 6.86 4.98 7.16
C THR A 65 5.68 4.38 7.93
N LYS A 66 4.68 3.87 7.20
CA LYS A 66 3.53 3.11 7.73
C LYS A 66 3.60 1.66 7.26
N TRP A 67 3.33 0.73 8.17
CA TRP A 67 3.34 -0.71 7.89
C TRP A 67 1.94 -1.19 7.52
N ILE A 68 1.79 -1.89 6.39
CA ILE A 68 0.51 -2.49 5.97
C ILE A 68 0.71 -4.00 5.80
N SER A 69 0.04 -4.81 6.62
CA SER A 69 0.30 -6.25 6.74
C SER A 69 -0.25 -7.10 5.59
N SER A 70 -1.42 -6.73 5.05
CA SER A 70 -2.17 -7.52 4.06
C SER A 70 -2.92 -6.58 3.11
N ALA A 71 -2.18 -5.90 2.21
CA ALA A 71 -2.75 -5.03 1.20
C ALA A 71 -3.25 -5.87 0.00
N THR A 72 -4.50 -5.65 -0.38
CA THR A 72 -5.14 -6.30 -1.52
C THR A 72 -4.82 -5.56 -2.82
N TYR A 73 -4.58 -6.29 -3.91
CA TYR A 73 -4.41 -5.71 -5.23
C TYR A 73 -5.73 -5.18 -5.79
N SER A 74 -5.71 -4.02 -6.44
CA SER A 74 -6.84 -3.52 -7.22
C SER A 74 -6.36 -2.61 -8.33
N GLU A 75 -6.69 -2.89 -9.59
CA GLU A 75 -6.38 -1.98 -10.71
C GLU A 75 -7.13 -0.65 -10.58
N GLU A 76 -8.33 -0.67 -9.99
CA GLU A 76 -9.08 0.52 -9.64
C GLU A 76 -8.59 1.02 -8.27
N PRO A 77 -8.07 2.25 -8.15
CA PRO A 77 -7.50 2.74 -6.90
C PRO A 77 -8.59 2.93 -5.84
N GLN A 78 -8.74 1.93 -4.96
CA GLN A 78 -9.69 1.94 -3.86
C GLN A 78 -8.94 2.10 -2.53
N PRO A 79 -9.51 2.77 -1.51
CA PRO A 79 -8.95 2.83 -0.17
C PRO A 79 -8.44 1.47 0.33
N ARG A 80 -7.23 1.44 0.93
CA ARG A 80 -6.57 0.23 1.46
C ARG A 80 -6.07 -0.78 0.41
N THR A 81 -6.10 -0.44 -0.88
CA THR A 81 -5.56 -1.30 -1.94
C THR A 81 -4.19 -0.82 -2.42
N TRP A 82 -3.52 -1.68 -3.18
CA TRP A 82 -2.30 -1.32 -3.91
C TRP A 82 -2.43 -1.68 -5.39
N HIS A 83 -1.66 -0.97 -6.21
CA HIS A 83 -1.57 -1.19 -7.64
C HIS A 83 -0.19 -0.87 -8.19
N TRP A 84 0.08 -1.32 -9.42
CA TRP A 84 1.29 -0.94 -10.11
C TRP A 84 1.23 0.55 -10.49
N PRO A 85 2.34 1.30 -10.41
CA PRO A 85 2.36 2.69 -10.85
C PRO A 85 1.92 2.81 -12.30
N GLU A 86 1.15 3.85 -12.58
CA GLU A 86 0.66 4.17 -13.92
C GLU A 86 1.85 4.42 -14.86
N ARG A 87 1.71 4.00 -16.12
CA ARG A 87 2.73 4.24 -17.16
C ARG A 87 2.20 5.30 -18.12
N GLU A 88 3.05 6.25 -18.49
CA GLU A 88 2.84 7.15 -19.64
C GLU A 88 3.22 6.46 -20.96
#